data_AF-A0A2U1MC69-F1
#
_entry.id   AF-A0A2U1MC69-F1
#
_cell.length_a   1.000
_cell.length_b   1.000
_cell.length_c   1.000
_cell.angle_alpha   90.00
_cell.angle_beta   90.00
_cell.angle_gamma   90.00
#
_symmetry.space_group_name_H-M   'P 1'
#
loop_
_entity.id
_entity.type
_entity.pdbx_description
1 polymer ?
#
loop_
_entity_poly.entity_id
_entity_poly.type
_entity_poly.pdbx_seq_one_letter_code
_entity_poly.pdbx_strand_id
1 'polypeptide(L)'
;MVDDLNYNDFVILLSAFNPEAYIYYRRLSASERRCEELVTQVPESTRPLLRQIEAIQKGRSLECCGEITKLTASDSQEAEANAAGAEEREHAVNERLSQTLSRINVLEAQISCLRMEQTQLTKSLEKERQRASESRQDYLALKEEADTHEGRVNLLQEEIRELKQKHKQELHEALTHRALLQQDVEREKAARLKLEKAAHLQSSVVPELSNASSVSSMEESFYLQASLDSSDTLSERQNPEEPTLSSYHLKSKTPNAYEAALSKGSQTLSYQSSLQSKNHCLKLRTSCRLAYLFRLLKVV
;
A
#
# COMPACT_ATOMS: atom_id res chain seq x y z
N MET A 1 47.50 86.70 -3.99
CA MET A 1 48.27 87.50 -3.01
C MET A 1 48.00 86.86 -1.67
N VAL A 2 48.88 85.96 -1.25
CA VAL A 2 48.88 85.43 0.11
C VAL A 2 50.12 86.04 0.72
N ASP A 3 49.88 87.05 1.53
CA ASP A 3 50.89 87.95 2.06
C ASP A 3 51.93 87.22 2.89
N ASP A 4 53.16 87.71 2.81
CA ASP A 4 54.33 87.32 3.57
C ASP A 4 54.05 87.33 5.08
N LEU A 5 53.57 86.21 5.63
CA LEU A 5 53.67 85.95 7.06
C LEU A 5 55.15 85.76 7.38
N ASN A 6 55.74 86.77 8.01
CA ASN A 6 57.13 86.74 8.41
C ASN A 6 57.32 85.59 9.41
N TYR A 7 58.48 84.91 9.39
CA TYR A 7 58.79 83.78 10.27
C TYR A 7 58.52 84.08 11.75
N ASN A 8 58.72 85.35 12.15
CA ASN A 8 58.42 85.83 13.49
C ASN A 8 56.93 85.80 13.83
N ASP A 9 56.05 86.05 12.87
CA ASP A 9 54.59 86.04 13.06
C ASP A 9 54.06 84.62 13.29
N PHE A 10 54.65 83.63 12.60
CA PHE A 10 54.35 82.21 12.82
C PHE A 10 54.78 81.74 14.21
N VAL A 11 55.95 82.16 14.67
CA VAL A 11 56.48 81.83 16.00
C VAL A 11 55.65 82.49 17.12
N ILE A 12 55.16 83.72 16.90
CA ILE A 12 54.23 84.40 17.80
C ILE A 12 52.88 83.66 17.86
N LEU A 13 52.31 83.28 16.72
CA LEU A 13 51.07 82.49 16.66
C LEU A 13 51.21 81.12 17.34
N LEU A 14 52.33 80.43 17.14
CA LEU A 14 52.62 79.15 17.80
C LEU A 14 52.67 79.30 19.33
N SER A 15 53.24 80.41 19.83
CA SER A 15 53.30 80.70 21.26
C SER A 15 51.93 81.00 21.88
N ALA A 16 50.99 81.53 21.10
CA ALA A 16 49.65 81.91 21.56
C ALA A 16 48.64 80.75 21.50
N PHE A 17 48.68 79.92 20.45
CA PHE A 17 47.70 78.85 20.23
C PHE A 17 48.15 77.46 20.68
N ASN A 18 49.45 77.16 20.74
CA ASN A 18 49.97 75.87 21.21
C ASN A 18 51.27 76.06 22.01
N PRO A 19 51.17 76.46 23.29
CA PRO A 19 52.32 76.82 24.10
C PRO A 19 53.28 75.65 24.33
N GLU A 20 52.79 74.40 24.35
CA GLU A 20 53.66 73.22 24.47
C GLU A 20 54.51 73.00 23.21
N ALA A 21 53.91 73.09 22.01
CA ALA A 21 54.66 73.01 20.76
C ALA A 21 55.69 74.15 20.66
N TYR A 22 55.35 75.35 21.13
CA TYR A 22 56.29 76.47 21.18
C TYR A 22 57.46 76.25 22.16
N ILE A 23 57.21 75.70 23.36
CA ILE A 23 58.26 75.36 24.32
C ILE A 23 59.17 74.26 23.74
N TYR A 24 58.59 73.23 23.13
CA TYR A 24 59.36 72.17 22.46
C TYR A 24 60.22 72.75 21.33
N TYR A 25 59.65 73.59 20.48
CA TYR A 25 60.35 74.28 19.40
C TYR A 25 61.48 75.16 19.94
N ARG A 26 61.24 75.97 20.99
CA ARG A 26 62.28 76.77 21.68
C ARG A 26 63.41 75.90 22.19
N ARG A 27 63.11 74.74 22.78
CA ARG A 27 64.12 73.78 23.28
C ARG A 27 64.90 73.14 22.13
N LEU A 28 64.21 72.78 21.04
CA LEU A 28 64.81 72.25 19.83
C LEU A 28 65.76 73.27 19.22
N SER A 29 65.32 74.50 18.95
CA SER A 29 66.18 75.56 18.41
C SER A 29 67.34 75.93 19.33
N ALA A 30 67.12 75.93 20.65
CA ALA A 30 68.22 76.11 21.61
C ALA A 30 69.21 74.94 21.56
N SER A 31 68.73 73.72 21.29
CA SER A 31 69.60 72.55 21.09
C SER A 31 70.33 72.60 19.76
N GLU A 32 69.67 73.01 18.67
CA GLU A 32 70.26 73.21 17.35
C GLU A 32 71.41 74.21 17.43
N ARG A 33 71.22 75.36 18.08
CA ARG A 33 72.31 76.33 18.31
C ARG A 33 73.47 75.74 19.11
N ARG A 34 73.18 74.99 20.18
CA ARG A 34 74.25 74.30 20.94
C ARG A 34 74.98 73.27 20.08
N CYS A 35 74.28 72.56 19.20
CA CYS A 35 74.89 71.62 18.26
C CYS A 35 75.76 72.36 17.23
N GLU A 36 75.30 73.49 16.69
CA GLU A 36 76.08 74.34 15.77
C GLU A 36 77.34 74.91 16.44
N GLU A 37 77.22 75.39 17.68
CA GLU A 37 78.35 75.82 18.50
C GLU A 37 79.34 74.68 18.74
N LEU A 38 78.86 73.47 19.05
CA LEU A 38 79.73 72.29 19.19
C LEU A 38 80.41 71.93 17.87
N VAL A 39 79.69 71.96 16.74
CA VAL A 39 80.24 71.68 15.40
C VAL A 39 81.33 72.68 15.02
N THR A 40 81.15 73.96 15.35
CA THR A 40 82.16 75.00 15.10
C THR A 40 83.39 74.86 16.01
N GLN A 41 83.22 74.36 17.24
CA GLN A 41 84.32 74.05 18.18
C GLN A 41 85.13 72.80 17.80
N VAL A 42 84.59 71.90 16.96
CA VAL A 42 85.35 70.74 16.47
C VAL A 42 86.51 71.24 15.57
N PRO A 43 87.77 70.86 15.88
CA PRO A 43 88.92 71.21 15.05
C PRO A 43 88.74 70.77 13.59
N GLU A 44 89.23 71.58 12.65
CA GLU A 44 89.10 71.32 11.20
C GLU A 44 89.70 69.97 10.77
N SER A 45 90.67 69.44 11.53
CA SER A 45 91.27 68.12 11.33
C SER A 45 90.34 66.93 11.66
N THR A 46 89.35 67.08 12.54
CA THR A 46 88.48 65.98 13.01
C THR A 46 87.15 65.92 12.26
N ARG A 47 86.68 67.06 11.70
CA ARG A 47 85.46 67.14 10.87
C ARG A 47 85.41 66.13 9.70
N PRO A 48 86.48 65.90 8.91
CA PRO A 48 86.43 64.89 7.84
C PRO A 48 86.21 63.47 8.37
N LEU A 49 86.79 63.10 9.53
CA LEU A 49 86.63 61.78 10.13
C LEU A 49 85.19 61.53 10.60
N LEU A 50 84.54 62.52 11.22
CA LEU A 50 83.15 62.39 11.66
C LEU A 50 82.20 62.23 10.46
N ARG A 51 82.40 62.99 9.38
CA ARG A 51 81.63 62.81 8.13
C ARG A 51 81.84 61.42 7.53
N GLN A 52 83.06 60.89 7.58
CA GLN A 52 83.37 59.55 7.10
C GLN A 52 82.69 58.48 7.96
N ILE A 53 82.72 58.61 9.29
CA ILE A 53 82.03 57.70 10.21
C ILE A 53 80.53 57.74 9.96
N GLU A 54 79.93 58.92 9.83
CA GLU A 54 78.51 59.08 9.54
C GLU A 54 78.13 58.47 8.19
N ALA A 55 78.95 58.65 7.16
CA ALA A 55 78.75 58.03 5.86
C ALA A 55 78.82 56.49 5.93
N ILE A 56 79.79 55.94 6.67
CA ILE A 56 79.92 54.49 6.88
C ILE A 56 78.74 53.94 7.68
N GLN A 57 78.30 54.64 8.72
CA GLN A 57 77.15 54.25 9.54
C GLN A 57 75.84 54.31 8.76
N LYS A 58 75.64 55.37 7.97
CA LYS A 58 74.49 55.49 7.05
C LYS A 58 74.50 54.37 6.01
N GLY A 59 75.65 54.05 5.43
CA GLY A 59 75.81 52.92 4.50
C GLY A 59 75.40 51.59 5.15
N ARG A 60 75.99 51.26 6.30
CA ARG A 60 75.66 50.02 7.06
C ARG A 60 74.21 49.96 7.52
N SER A 61 73.61 51.09 7.93
CA SER A 61 72.21 51.15 8.33
C SER A 61 71.27 50.92 7.15
N LEU A 62 71.60 51.43 5.95
CA LEU A 62 70.83 51.20 4.72
C LEU A 62 70.96 49.74 4.27
N GLU A 63 72.17 49.17 4.34
CA GLU A 63 72.43 47.75 4.05
C GLU A 63 71.64 46.84 5.01
N CYS A 64 71.74 47.07 6.32
CA CYS A 64 70.99 46.32 7.35
C CYS A 64 69.47 46.46 7.17
N CYS A 65 68.97 47.66 6.88
CA CYS A 65 67.55 47.88 6.59
C CYS A 65 67.10 47.10 5.33
N GLY A 66 67.95 47.06 4.30
CA GLY A 66 67.70 46.28 3.08
C GLY A 66 67.70 44.76 3.34
N GLU A 67 68.61 44.26 4.16
CA GLU A 67 68.64 42.86 4.58
C GLU A 67 67.40 42.48 5.40
N ILE A 68 67.05 43.28 6.41
CA ILE A 68 65.84 43.06 7.22
C ILE A 68 64.60 43.07 6.33
N THR A 69 64.46 44.04 5.43
CA THR A 69 63.32 44.13 4.51
C THR A 69 63.19 42.87 3.64
N LYS A 70 64.31 42.34 3.12
CA LYS A 70 64.32 41.10 2.33
C LYS A 70 63.94 39.89 3.18
N LEU A 71 64.47 39.77 4.39
CA LEU A 71 64.12 38.69 5.31
C LEU A 71 62.62 38.75 5.66
N THR A 72 62.10 39.91 6.04
CA THR A 72 60.68 40.07 6.34
C THR A 72 59.78 39.80 5.14
N ALA A 73 60.21 40.17 3.93
CA ALA A 73 59.46 39.88 2.71
C ALA A 73 59.44 38.38 2.40
N SER A 74 60.57 37.69 2.59
CA SER A 74 60.67 36.23 2.44
C SER A 74 59.78 35.51 3.46
N ASP A 75 59.85 35.90 4.74
CA ASP A 75 59.04 35.30 5.80
C ASP A 75 57.54 35.53 5.57
N SER A 76 57.15 36.73 5.12
CA SER A 76 55.76 37.04 4.76
C SER A 76 55.28 36.20 3.58
N GLN A 77 56.10 36.05 2.55
CA GLN A 77 55.76 35.23 1.37
C GLN A 77 55.65 33.74 1.73
N GLU A 78 56.52 33.24 2.60
CA GLU A 78 56.43 31.88 3.11
C GLU A 78 55.15 31.68 3.94
N ALA A 79 54.81 32.65 4.80
CA ALA A 79 53.56 32.62 5.57
C ALA A 79 52.33 32.64 4.66
N GLU A 80 52.32 33.44 3.61
CA GLU A 80 51.24 33.48 2.60
C GLU A 80 51.10 32.16 1.84
N ALA A 81 52.22 31.57 1.40
CA ALA A 81 52.21 30.27 0.74
C ALA A 81 51.68 29.15 1.65
N ASN A 82 52.08 29.19 2.93
CA ASN A 82 51.59 28.26 3.94
C ASN A 82 50.09 28.44 4.22
N ALA A 83 49.60 29.69 4.27
CA ALA A 83 48.19 30.01 4.45
C ALA A 83 47.36 29.54 3.24
N ALA A 84 47.79 29.84 2.02
CA ALA A 84 47.13 29.36 0.79
C ALA A 84 47.06 27.83 0.76
N GLY A 85 48.16 27.14 1.12
CA GLY A 85 48.17 25.69 1.22
C GLY A 85 47.25 25.13 2.33
N ALA A 86 47.02 25.89 3.41
CA ALA A 86 46.05 25.50 4.44
C ALA A 86 44.60 25.66 3.97
N GLU A 87 44.29 26.76 3.27
CA GLU A 87 42.98 27.02 2.68
C GLU A 87 42.59 25.94 1.64
N GLU A 88 43.52 25.55 0.76
CA GLU A 88 43.27 24.47 -0.21
C GLU A 88 42.94 23.13 0.48
N ARG A 89 43.63 22.80 1.58
CA ARG A 89 43.32 21.59 2.36
C ARG A 89 41.96 21.68 3.04
N GLU A 90 41.59 22.84 3.56
CA GLU A 90 40.26 23.08 4.12
C GLU A 90 39.17 22.91 3.07
N HIS A 91 39.35 23.52 1.89
CA HIS A 91 38.44 23.36 0.76
C HIS A 91 38.26 21.89 0.37
N ALA A 92 39.34 21.13 0.22
CA ALA A 92 39.28 19.70 -0.10
C ALA A 92 38.53 18.87 0.97
N VAL A 93 38.74 19.18 2.26
CA VAL A 93 38.02 18.54 3.36
C VAL A 93 36.53 18.89 3.32
N ASN A 94 36.20 20.15 3.06
CA ASN A 94 34.82 20.64 3.02
C ASN A 94 34.02 20.02 1.84
N GLU A 95 34.65 19.84 0.69
CA GLU A 95 34.05 19.12 -0.45
C GLU A 95 33.75 17.67 -0.09
N ARG A 96 34.71 16.96 0.52
CA ARG A 96 34.52 15.58 0.97
C ARG A 96 33.42 15.48 2.03
N LEU A 97 33.33 16.44 2.94
CA LEU A 97 32.28 16.50 3.94
C LEU A 97 30.91 16.69 3.26
N SER A 98 30.81 17.61 2.31
CA SER A 98 29.59 17.85 1.52
C SER A 98 29.12 16.60 0.76
N GLN A 99 30.06 15.88 0.14
CA GLN A 99 29.78 14.58 -0.49
C GLN A 99 29.28 13.54 0.52
N THR A 100 29.88 13.48 1.71
CA THR A 100 29.48 12.53 2.76
C THR A 100 28.09 12.85 3.29
N LEU A 101 27.78 14.12 3.54
CA LEU A 101 26.46 14.58 3.98
C LEU A 101 25.37 14.27 2.95
N SER A 102 25.64 14.52 1.65
CA SER A 102 24.68 14.16 0.60
C SER A 102 24.41 12.66 0.53
N ARG A 103 25.43 11.81 0.72
CA ARG A 103 25.26 10.35 0.82
C ARG A 103 24.45 9.95 2.06
N ILE A 104 24.67 10.60 3.21
CA ILE A 104 23.90 10.37 4.43
C ILE A 104 22.42 10.69 4.18
N ASN A 105 22.10 11.86 3.60
CA ASN A 105 20.73 12.25 3.30
C ASN A 105 19.99 11.24 2.41
N VAL A 106 20.68 10.67 1.41
CA VAL A 106 20.11 9.61 0.55
C VAL A 106 19.83 8.34 1.36
N LEU A 107 20.74 7.92 2.24
CA LEU A 107 20.54 6.74 3.09
C LEU A 107 19.40 6.96 4.10
N GLU A 108 19.28 8.14 4.68
CA GLU A 108 18.18 8.50 5.58
C GLU A 108 16.82 8.44 4.87
N ALA A 109 16.74 8.94 3.64
CA ALA A 109 15.54 8.82 2.81
C ALA A 109 15.19 7.34 2.53
N GLN A 110 16.19 6.50 2.21
CA GLN A 110 15.98 5.06 2.01
C GLN A 110 15.48 4.35 3.28
N ILE A 111 16.06 4.68 4.45
CA ILE A 111 15.60 4.15 5.74
C ILE A 111 14.15 4.53 5.99
N SER A 112 13.76 5.77 5.67
CA SER A 112 12.36 6.23 5.77
C SER A 112 11.42 5.41 4.87
N CYS A 113 11.79 5.21 3.60
CA CYS A 113 11.03 4.37 2.67
C CYS A 113 10.88 2.93 3.19
N LEU A 114 11.96 2.31 3.66
CA LEU A 114 11.94 0.94 4.19
C LEU A 114 11.07 0.82 5.44
N ARG A 115 11.09 1.81 6.34
CA ARG A 115 10.20 1.85 7.52
C ARG A 115 8.74 1.92 7.10
N MET A 116 8.41 2.73 6.10
CA MET A 116 7.06 2.79 5.55
C MET A 116 6.63 1.45 4.94
N GLU A 117 7.47 0.83 4.10
CA GLU A 117 7.22 -0.49 3.52
C GLU A 117 6.99 -1.55 4.60
N GLN A 118 7.82 -1.57 5.65
CA GLN A 118 7.68 -2.49 6.77
C GLN A 118 6.31 -2.32 7.46
N THR A 119 5.89 -1.08 7.72
CA THR A 119 4.58 -0.82 8.36
C THR A 119 3.42 -1.24 7.46
N GLN A 120 3.53 -1.01 6.15
CA GLN A 120 2.50 -1.38 5.17
C GLN A 120 2.37 -2.90 5.05
N LEU A 121 3.49 -3.61 4.93
CA LEU A 121 3.52 -5.07 4.87
C LEU A 121 2.99 -5.71 6.15
N THR A 122 3.32 -5.14 7.30
CA THR A 122 2.80 -5.62 8.60
C THR A 122 1.28 -5.49 8.66
N LYS A 123 0.73 -4.32 8.27
CA LYS A 123 -0.73 -4.11 8.20
C LYS A 123 -1.39 -5.06 7.19
N SER A 124 -0.75 -5.32 6.05
CA SER A 124 -1.27 -6.25 5.05
C SER A 124 -1.27 -7.69 5.54
N LEU A 125 -0.20 -8.12 6.21
CA LEU A 125 -0.09 -9.45 6.80
C LEU A 125 -1.16 -9.68 7.85
N GLU A 126 -1.39 -8.70 8.73
CA GLU A 126 -2.42 -8.82 9.77
C GLU A 126 -3.82 -8.94 9.17
N LYS A 127 -4.12 -8.20 8.10
CA LYS A 127 -5.38 -8.33 7.35
C LYS A 127 -5.56 -9.70 6.71
N GLU A 128 -4.49 -10.33 6.22
CA GLU A 128 -4.57 -11.70 5.66
C GLU A 128 -4.74 -12.73 6.78
N ARG A 129 -4.07 -12.55 7.92
CA ARG A 129 -4.27 -13.42 9.10
C ARG A 129 -5.71 -13.39 9.58
N GLN A 130 -6.28 -12.19 9.71
CA GLN A 130 -7.67 -12.01 10.11
C GLN A 130 -8.65 -12.66 9.11
N ARG A 131 -8.44 -12.44 7.81
CA ARG A 131 -9.25 -13.09 6.76
C ARG A 131 -9.13 -14.61 6.77
N ALA A 132 -7.92 -15.14 7.01
CA ALA A 132 -7.72 -16.58 7.12
C ALA A 132 -8.42 -17.17 8.36
N SER A 133 -8.44 -16.46 9.49
CA SER A 133 -9.20 -16.91 10.67
C SER A 133 -10.71 -16.87 10.44
N GLU A 134 -11.24 -15.82 9.82
CA GLU A 134 -12.67 -15.70 9.47
C GLU A 134 -13.08 -16.82 8.51
N SER A 135 -12.32 -17.01 7.42
CA SER A 135 -12.60 -18.06 6.45
C SER A 135 -12.53 -19.47 7.07
N ARG A 136 -11.64 -19.70 8.04
CA ARG A 136 -11.60 -20.98 8.78
C ARG A 136 -12.84 -21.16 9.65
N GLN A 137 -13.31 -20.10 10.31
CA GLN A 137 -14.52 -20.13 11.12
C GLN A 137 -15.76 -20.41 10.25
N ASP A 138 -15.88 -19.74 9.10
CA ASP A 138 -16.95 -19.96 8.14
C ASP A 138 -16.96 -21.40 7.60
N TYR A 139 -15.77 -21.94 7.29
CA TYR A 139 -15.64 -23.33 6.87
C TYR A 139 -16.13 -24.32 7.93
N LEU A 140 -15.78 -24.09 9.20
CA LEU A 140 -16.23 -24.95 10.30
C LEU A 140 -17.74 -24.86 10.49
N ALA A 141 -18.32 -23.65 10.43
CA ALA A 141 -19.77 -23.46 10.52
C ALA A 141 -20.52 -24.17 9.39
N LEU A 142 -20.04 -24.03 8.14
CA LEU A 142 -20.63 -24.72 6.98
C LEU A 142 -20.48 -26.24 7.08
N LYS A 143 -19.37 -26.72 7.63
CA LYS A 143 -19.17 -28.15 7.86
C LYS A 143 -20.15 -28.68 8.89
N GLU A 144 -20.32 -28.01 10.01
CA GLU A 144 -21.31 -28.37 11.04
C GLU A 144 -22.74 -28.37 10.46
N GLU A 145 -23.10 -27.36 9.67
CA GLU A 145 -24.39 -27.30 8.98
C GLU A 145 -24.59 -28.48 8.03
N ALA A 146 -23.57 -28.82 7.22
CA ALA A 146 -23.61 -29.97 6.32
C ALA A 146 -23.78 -31.30 7.09
N ASP A 147 -23.05 -31.49 8.18
CA ASP A 147 -23.18 -32.68 9.04
C ASP A 147 -24.61 -32.77 9.63
N THR A 148 -25.23 -31.64 10.00
CA THR A 148 -26.63 -31.64 10.46
C THR A 148 -27.61 -32.01 9.35
N HIS A 149 -27.38 -31.54 8.12
CA HIS A 149 -28.20 -31.90 6.97
C HIS A 149 -28.05 -33.37 6.59
N GLU A 150 -26.83 -33.92 6.63
CA GLU A 150 -26.57 -35.34 6.43
C GLU A 150 -27.36 -36.18 7.44
N GLY A 151 -27.32 -35.81 8.73
CA GLY A 151 -28.12 -36.46 9.76
C GLY A 151 -29.63 -36.44 9.48
N ARG A 152 -30.17 -35.29 9.02
CA ARG A 152 -31.59 -35.19 8.64
C ARG A 152 -31.95 -36.04 7.43
N VAL A 153 -31.09 -36.07 6.41
CA VAL A 153 -31.29 -36.89 5.22
C VAL A 153 -31.31 -38.37 5.59
N ASN A 154 -30.39 -38.82 6.46
CA ASN A 154 -30.35 -40.19 6.93
C ASN A 154 -31.63 -40.57 7.67
N LEU A 155 -32.13 -39.73 8.57
CA LEU A 155 -33.40 -39.95 9.27
C LEU A 155 -34.59 -40.08 8.31
N LEU A 156 -34.70 -39.18 7.34
CA LEU A 156 -35.77 -39.22 6.33
C LEU A 156 -35.66 -40.46 5.44
N GLN A 157 -34.44 -40.90 5.10
CA GLN A 157 -34.21 -42.13 4.34
C GLN A 157 -34.67 -43.37 5.10
N GLU A 158 -34.42 -43.42 6.41
CA GLU A 158 -34.93 -44.49 7.28
C GLU A 158 -36.46 -44.49 7.33
N GLU A 159 -37.08 -43.33 7.55
CA GLU A 159 -38.54 -43.20 7.60
C GLU A 159 -39.20 -43.63 6.27
N ILE A 160 -38.65 -43.22 5.13
CA ILE A 160 -39.12 -43.66 3.80
C ILE A 160 -38.99 -45.18 3.66
N ARG A 161 -37.91 -45.77 4.19
CA ARG A 161 -37.70 -47.23 4.10
C ARG A 161 -38.70 -47.98 4.96
N GLU A 162 -38.95 -47.53 6.18
CA GLU A 162 -39.96 -48.09 7.08
C GLU A 162 -41.36 -47.98 6.47
N LEU A 163 -41.74 -46.81 5.93
CA LEU A 163 -43.02 -46.61 5.26
C LEU A 163 -43.18 -47.54 4.04
N LYS A 164 -42.14 -47.70 3.24
CA LYS A 164 -42.15 -48.65 2.11
C LYS A 164 -42.33 -50.10 2.58
N GLN A 165 -41.67 -50.49 3.66
CA GLN A 165 -41.81 -51.84 4.23
C GLN A 165 -43.22 -52.07 4.79
N LYS A 166 -43.76 -51.12 5.56
CA LYS A 166 -45.13 -51.16 6.08
C LYS A 166 -46.14 -51.28 4.95
N HIS A 167 -46.04 -50.43 3.93
CA HIS A 167 -46.93 -50.50 2.77
C HIS A 167 -46.86 -51.86 2.05
N LYS A 168 -45.66 -52.45 1.92
CA LYS A 168 -45.50 -53.79 1.33
C LYS A 168 -46.18 -54.88 2.18
N GLN A 169 -46.11 -54.77 3.51
CA GLN A 169 -46.77 -55.69 4.43
C GLN A 169 -48.30 -55.55 4.36
N GLU A 170 -48.82 -54.33 4.46
CA GLU A 170 -50.25 -54.02 4.35
C GLU A 170 -50.84 -54.50 3.01
N LEU A 171 -50.10 -54.29 1.91
CA LEU A 171 -50.50 -54.78 0.59
C LEU A 171 -50.55 -56.32 0.56
N HIS A 172 -49.60 -57.00 1.18
CA HIS A 172 -49.59 -58.47 1.27
C HIS A 172 -50.78 -58.98 2.10
N GLU A 173 -51.02 -58.38 3.27
CA GLU A 173 -52.14 -58.71 4.14
C GLU A 173 -53.48 -58.51 3.42
N ALA A 174 -53.68 -57.37 2.75
CA ALA A 174 -54.88 -57.09 1.96
C ALA A 174 -55.09 -58.12 0.82
N LEU A 175 -54.02 -58.55 0.15
CA LEU A 175 -54.09 -59.60 -0.87
C LEU A 175 -54.47 -60.97 -0.29
N THR A 176 -53.90 -61.35 0.86
CA THR A 176 -54.26 -62.61 1.54
C THR A 176 -55.71 -62.59 2.03
N HIS A 177 -56.16 -61.47 2.61
CA HIS A 177 -57.54 -61.29 3.02
C HIS A 177 -58.50 -61.41 1.83
N ARG A 178 -58.17 -60.78 0.70
CA ARG A 178 -58.95 -60.91 -0.55
C ARG A 178 -59.01 -62.36 -1.04
N ALA A 179 -57.90 -63.11 -0.97
CA ALA A 179 -57.87 -64.51 -1.39
C ALA A 179 -58.76 -65.41 -0.51
N LEU A 180 -58.75 -65.19 0.81
CA LEU A 180 -59.64 -65.89 1.74
C LEU A 180 -61.11 -65.60 1.43
N LEU A 181 -61.48 -64.33 1.24
CA LEU A 181 -62.84 -63.94 0.86
C LEU A 181 -63.27 -64.56 -0.48
N GLN A 182 -62.38 -64.60 -1.47
CA GLN A 182 -62.65 -65.24 -2.75
C GLN A 182 -62.98 -66.73 -2.55
N GLN A 183 -62.21 -67.42 -1.71
CA GLN A 183 -62.43 -68.82 -1.37
C GLN A 183 -63.78 -69.03 -0.64
N ASP A 184 -64.15 -68.14 0.28
CA ASP A 184 -65.44 -68.17 0.97
C ASP A 184 -66.60 -67.99 -0.02
N VAL A 185 -66.48 -67.04 -0.95
CA VAL A 185 -67.47 -66.79 -2.00
C VAL A 185 -67.62 -68.01 -2.92
N GLU A 186 -66.52 -68.68 -3.28
CA GLU A 186 -66.56 -69.92 -4.07
C GLU A 186 -67.21 -71.07 -3.30
N ARG A 187 -66.91 -71.22 -2.01
CA ARG A 187 -67.55 -72.22 -1.13
C ARG A 187 -69.06 -71.98 -1.01
N GLU A 188 -69.48 -70.73 -0.83
CA GLU A 188 -70.89 -70.34 -0.76
C GLU A 188 -71.60 -70.57 -2.11
N LYS A 189 -70.98 -70.18 -3.24
CA LYS A 189 -71.51 -70.47 -4.58
C LYS A 189 -71.68 -71.97 -4.81
N ALA A 190 -70.72 -72.79 -4.39
CA ALA A 190 -70.81 -74.24 -4.49
C ALA A 190 -71.92 -74.82 -3.60
N ALA A 191 -72.13 -74.28 -2.40
CA ALA A 191 -73.24 -74.66 -1.52
C ALA A 191 -74.60 -74.30 -2.13
N ARG A 192 -74.74 -73.08 -2.67
CA ARG A 192 -75.95 -72.63 -3.38
C ARG A 192 -76.27 -73.49 -4.60
N LEU A 193 -75.26 -73.82 -5.41
CA LEU A 193 -75.44 -74.68 -6.59
C LEU A 193 -75.88 -76.11 -6.21
N LYS A 194 -75.45 -76.62 -5.06
CA LYS A 194 -75.95 -77.90 -4.52
C LYS A 194 -77.41 -77.80 -4.08
N LEU A 195 -77.80 -76.71 -3.40
CA LEU A 195 -79.18 -76.46 -3.00
C LEU A 195 -80.10 -76.27 -4.22
N GLU A 196 -79.66 -75.55 -5.25
CA GLU A 196 -80.41 -75.37 -6.50
C GLU A 196 -80.63 -76.72 -7.21
N LYS A 197 -79.60 -77.56 -7.31
CA LYS A 197 -79.73 -78.92 -7.84
C LYS A 197 -80.69 -79.78 -7.02
N ALA A 198 -80.64 -79.69 -5.68
CA ALA A 198 -81.57 -80.40 -4.81
C ALA A 198 -83.02 -79.90 -4.94
N ALA A 199 -83.22 -78.58 -5.11
CA ALA A 199 -84.52 -77.97 -5.35
C ALA A 199 -85.09 -78.33 -6.73
N HIS A 200 -84.26 -78.35 -7.78
CA HIS A 200 -84.66 -78.73 -9.13
C HIS A 200 -85.13 -80.20 -9.20
N LEU A 201 -84.52 -81.09 -8.40
CA LEU A 201 -84.96 -82.49 -8.26
C LEU A 201 -86.30 -82.65 -7.50
N GLN A 202 -86.71 -81.67 -6.69
CA GLN A 202 -88.02 -81.66 -6.02
C GLN A 202 -89.12 -80.92 -6.82
N SER A 203 -88.78 -80.28 -7.94
CA SER A 203 -89.69 -79.45 -8.75
C SER A 203 -90.28 -80.16 -9.99
N SER A 204 -90.35 -81.49 -10.01
CA SER A 204 -90.97 -82.27 -11.10
C SER A 204 -92.44 -82.63 -10.83
N VAL A 205 -93.29 -81.65 -10.50
CA VAL A 205 -94.77 -81.67 -10.66
C VAL A 205 -95.23 -80.21 -10.94
N VAL A 206 -95.87 -80.00 -12.10
CA VAL A 206 -96.30 -78.74 -12.80
C VAL A 206 -97.64 -78.19 -12.20
N PRO A 207 -98.19 -76.93 -12.36
CA PRO A 207 -98.01 -75.85 -13.38
C PRO A 207 -97.87 -74.37 -12.90
N GLU A 208 -97.61 -73.50 -13.89
CA GLU A 208 -97.83 -72.03 -14.02
C GLU A 208 -98.51 -71.26 -12.88
N LEU A 209 -97.85 -70.20 -12.38
CA LEU A 209 -98.42 -68.85 -12.22
C LEU A 209 -97.29 -67.79 -12.28
N SER A 210 -97.53 -66.79 -13.12
CA SER A 210 -97.00 -65.41 -13.20
C SER A 210 -96.00 -64.95 -12.14
N ASN A 211 -94.85 -64.40 -12.57
CA ASN A 211 -94.42 -63.02 -12.23
C ASN A 211 -93.16 -62.57 -12.98
N ALA A 212 -93.31 -61.44 -13.69
CA ALA A 212 -92.31 -60.46 -14.12
C ALA A 212 -91.07 -60.94 -14.90
N SER A 213 -91.20 -60.93 -16.23
CA SER A 213 -90.09 -60.97 -17.17
C SER A 213 -89.24 -59.68 -17.11
N SER A 214 -87.97 -59.88 -16.78
CA SER A 214 -86.78 -59.11 -17.15
C SER A 214 -86.91 -58.24 -18.41
N VAL A 215 -86.93 -56.92 -18.21
CA VAL A 215 -86.35 -55.80 -19.00
C VAL A 215 -86.58 -54.56 -18.11
N SER A 216 -85.66 -53.68 -17.75
CA SER A 216 -84.51 -53.06 -18.41
C SER A 216 -83.50 -52.67 -17.31
N SER A 217 -82.18 -52.82 -17.53
CA SER A 217 -81.33 -51.67 -17.85
C SER A 217 -81.88 -50.37 -17.24
N MET A 218 -81.62 -50.13 -15.97
CA MET A 218 -81.73 -48.80 -15.37
C MET A 218 -80.31 -48.35 -15.05
N GLU A 219 -79.88 -47.35 -15.81
CA GLU A 219 -79.08 -46.22 -15.36
C GLU A 219 -78.76 -46.23 -13.85
N GLU A 220 -77.53 -46.63 -13.53
CA GLU A 220 -76.76 -46.00 -12.45
C GLU A 220 -75.44 -45.52 -13.08
N SER A 221 -75.61 -44.56 -14.00
CA SER A 221 -74.54 -43.65 -14.39
C SER A 221 -74.18 -42.74 -13.22
N PHE A 222 -72.96 -42.19 -13.26
CA PHE A 222 -72.56 -40.91 -12.63
C PHE A 222 -71.80 -40.88 -11.29
N TYR A 223 -70.92 -41.84 -10.96
CA TYR A 223 -69.94 -41.61 -9.87
C TYR A 223 -68.46 -41.89 -10.19
N LEU A 224 -68.10 -42.22 -11.43
CA LEU A 224 -66.70 -42.35 -11.82
C LEU A 224 -66.39 -41.63 -13.14
N GLN A 225 -66.50 -40.31 -13.15
CA GLN A 225 -65.76 -39.45 -14.08
C GLN A 225 -65.81 -37.98 -13.65
N ALA A 226 -65.07 -37.62 -12.59
CA ALA A 226 -64.75 -36.24 -12.29
C ALA A 226 -63.43 -36.17 -11.53
N SER A 227 -62.32 -36.12 -12.26
CA SER A 227 -61.06 -35.49 -11.83
C SER A 227 -60.18 -35.23 -13.04
N LEU A 228 -60.69 -34.42 -13.97
CA LEU A 228 -59.89 -33.54 -14.83
C LEU A 228 -60.81 -32.38 -15.22
N ASP A 229 -60.83 -31.35 -14.39
CA ASP A 229 -60.46 -29.98 -14.75
C ASP A 229 -61.11 -28.99 -13.76
N SER A 230 -60.29 -28.18 -13.10
CA SER A 230 -60.72 -27.06 -12.26
C SER A 230 -59.97 -25.81 -12.74
N SER A 231 -60.59 -25.19 -13.73
CA SER A 231 -60.70 -23.75 -13.96
C SER A 231 -59.43 -22.90 -14.04
N ASP A 232 -59.10 -22.53 -15.27
CA ASP A 232 -59.15 -21.15 -15.78
C ASP A 232 -59.24 -20.02 -14.74
N THR A 233 -58.29 -19.10 -14.81
CA THR A 233 -58.63 -17.70 -15.11
C THR A 233 -57.54 -17.02 -15.93
N LEU A 234 -57.94 -16.62 -17.14
CA LEU A 234 -57.57 -15.38 -17.83
C LEU A 234 -56.42 -15.42 -18.86
N SER A 235 -56.89 -15.61 -20.10
CA SER A 235 -56.81 -14.61 -21.18
C SER A 235 -55.52 -14.54 -21.99
N GLU A 236 -55.51 -15.29 -23.09
CA GLU A 236 -54.65 -14.99 -24.25
C GLU A 236 -55.53 -14.87 -25.50
N ARG A 237 -55.70 -13.64 -25.99
CA ARG A 237 -56.14 -13.35 -27.36
C ARG A 237 -54.97 -12.70 -28.09
N GLN A 238 -54.78 -13.19 -29.30
CA GLN A 238 -53.57 -13.13 -30.11
C GLN A 238 -53.58 -11.89 -31.05
N ASN A 239 -52.53 -11.04 -30.93
CA ASN A 239 -51.87 -10.13 -31.92
C ASN A 239 -52.69 -9.08 -32.73
N PRO A 240 -52.10 -8.06 -33.41
CA PRO A 240 -50.70 -7.54 -33.52
C PRO A 240 -50.59 -6.00 -33.27
N GLU A 241 -49.42 -5.39 -33.56
CA GLU A 241 -49.11 -3.93 -33.74
C GLU A 241 -48.19 -3.27 -32.68
N GLU A 242 -46.95 -2.99 -33.10
CA GLU A 242 -46.21 -1.77 -32.76
C GLU A 242 -46.89 -0.57 -33.47
N PRO A 243 -46.91 0.69 -32.96
CA PRO A 243 -45.69 1.40 -32.58
C PRO A 243 -45.79 2.47 -31.45
N THR A 244 -44.61 2.94 -31.06
CA THR A 244 -44.29 4.31 -30.59
C THR A 244 -44.60 4.76 -29.15
N LEU A 245 -43.49 5.12 -28.49
CA LEU A 245 -43.26 6.24 -27.57
C LEU A 245 -43.56 6.08 -26.07
N SER A 246 -42.44 6.06 -25.34
CA SER A 246 -42.13 6.97 -24.23
C SER A 246 -42.33 6.46 -22.80
N SER A 247 -41.17 6.23 -22.17
CA SER A 247 -40.80 6.71 -20.83
C SER A 247 -41.63 6.22 -19.65
N TYR A 248 -41.04 5.33 -18.83
CA TYR A 248 -40.58 5.69 -17.49
C TYR A 248 -39.36 4.86 -17.10
N HIS A 249 -38.22 5.54 -16.92
CA HIS A 249 -37.02 4.98 -16.29
C HIS A 249 -37.35 4.61 -14.83
N LEU A 250 -37.57 3.34 -14.56
CA LEU A 250 -37.46 2.81 -13.19
C LEU A 250 -36.02 2.34 -12.98
N LYS A 251 -35.23 3.24 -12.38
CA LYS A 251 -33.89 2.95 -11.87
C LYS A 251 -34.05 2.11 -10.60
N SER A 252 -34.12 0.79 -10.76
CA SER A 252 -34.05 -0.14 -9.64
C SER A 252 -32.63 -0.11 -9.05
N LYS A 253 -32.52 0.25 -7.78
CA LYS A 253 -31.30 0.09 -6.98
C LYS A 253 -31.19 -1.36 -6.52
N THR A 254 -30.85 -2.25 -7.43
CA THR A 254 -30.41 -3.61 -7.11
C THR A 254 -29.14 -3.89 -7.90
N PRO A 255 -28.00 -4.18 -7.26
CA PRO A 255 -26.77 -4.50 -7.99
C PRO A 255 -26.98 -5.76 -8.83
N ASN A 256 -26.94 -5.60 -10.15
CA ASN A 256 -26.99 -6.71 -11.10
C ASN A 256 -25.74 -7.59 -10.91
N ALA A 257 -25.94 -8.84 -10.49
CA ALA A 257 -24.87 -9.81 -10.22
C ALA A 257 -23.92 -10.04 -11.41
N TYR A 258 -24.39 -9.77 -12.63
CA TYR A 258 -23.60 -9.87 -13.86
C TYR A 258 -22.50 -8.80 -13.98
N GLU A 259 -22.78 -7.54 -13.61
CA GLU A 259 -21.78 -6.46 -13.62
C GLU A 259 -20.75 -6.63 -12.48
N ALA A 260 -21.17 -7.20 -11.34
CA ALA A 260 -20.28 -7.54 -10.23
C ALA A 260 -19.27 -8.65 -10.61
N ALA A 261 -19.69 -9.63 -11.43
CA ALA A 261 -18.82 -10.70 -11.91
C ALA A 261 -17.77 -10.20 -12.91
N LEU A 262 -18.15 -9.30 -13.83
CA LEU A 262 -17.22 -8.67 -14.78
C LEU A 262 -16.23 -7.71 -14.10
N SER A 263 -16.65 -6.99 -13.06
CA SER A 263 -15.77 -6.17 -12.22
C SER A 263 -14.78 -7.02 -11.40
N LYS A 264 -15.18 -8.21 -10.92
CA LYS A 264 -14.26 -9.14 -10.26
C LYS A 264 -13.24 -9.75 -11.23
N GLY A 265 -13.64 -10.04 -12.47
CA GLY A 265 -12.74 -10.56 -13.51
C GLY A 265 -11.67 -9.56 -13.97
N SER A 266 -12.00 -8.28 -14.07
CA SER A 266 -11.02 -7.24 -14.40
C SER A 266 -10.08 -6.93 -13.23
N GLN A 267 -10.58 -7.00 -11.99
CA GLN A 267 -9.75 -6.88 -10.79
C GLN A 267 -8.77 -8.05 -10.66
N THR A 268 -9.21 -9.31 -10.87
CA THR A 268 -8.29 -10.47 -10.80
C THR A 268 -7.19 -10.42 -11.86
N LEU A 269 -7.50 -9.96 -13.08
CA LEU A 269 -6.50 -9.74 -14.13
C LEU A 269 -5.50 -8.62 -13.78
N SER A 270 -5.97 -7.55 -13.13
CA SER A 270 -5.11 -6.46 -12.62
C SER A 270 -4.21 -6.92 -11.46
N TYR A 271 -4.74 -7.74 -10.55
CA TYR A 271 -3.97 -8.36 -9.47
C TYR A 271 -2.93 -9.34 -10.01
N GLN A 272 -3.29 -10.17 -11.00
CA GLN A 272 -2.37 -11.13 -11.62
C GLN A 272 -1.24 -10.42 -12.38
N SER A 273 -1.55 -9.34 -13.10
CA SER A 273 -0.56 -8.48 -13.77
C SER A 273 0.37 -7.78 -12.78
N SER A 274 -0.17 -7.29 -11.66
CA SER A 274 0.63 -6.68 -10.57
C SER A 274 1.54 -7.68 -9.87
N LEU A 275 1.06 -8.91 -9.65
CA LEU A 275 1.87 -10.00 -9.08
C LEU A 275 2.99 -10.41 -10.04
N GLN A 276 2.72 -10.50 -11.34
CA GLN A 276 3.72 -10.85 -12.34
C GLN A 276 4.81 -9.77 -12.44
N SER A 277 4.43 -8.49 -12.36
CA SER A 277 5.36 -7.36 -12.32
C SER A 277 6.26 -7.38 -11.07
N LYS A 278 5.67 -7.62 -9.88
CA LYS A 278 6.45 -7.74 -8.62
C LYS A 278 7.43 -8.91 -8.66
N ASN A 279 7.02 -10.06 -9.20
CA ASN A 279 7.89 -11.23 -9.36
C ASN A 279 9.04 -10.95 -10.33
N HIS A 280 8.78 -10.22 -11.43
CA HIS A 280 9.83 -9.81 -12.38
C HIS A 280 10.86 -8.86 -11.72
N CYS A 281 10.40 -7.88 -10.95
CA CYS A 281 11.27 -6.97 -10.19
C CYS A 281 12.12 -7.71 -9.14
N LEU A 282 11.58 -8.73 -8.45
CA LEU A 282 12.33 -9.55 -7.51
C LEU A 282 13.41 -10.39 -8.19
N LYS A 283 13.12 -10.96 -9.37
CA LYS A 283 14.11 -11.68 -10.18
C LYS A 283 15.24 -10.76 -10.66
N LEU A 284 14.93 -9.54 -11.06
CA LEU A 284 15.96 -8.56 -11.46
C LEU A 284 16.83 -8.12 -10.27
N ARG A 285 16.23 -7.87 -9.09
CA ARG A 285 16.98 -7.49 -7.88
C ARG A 285 17.91 -8.60 -7.39
N THR A 286 17.46 -9.85 -7.44
CA THR A 286 18.30 -11.01 -7.06
C THR A 286 19.44 -11.23 -8.04
N SER A 287 19.17 -11.10 -9.35
CA SER A 287 20.21 -11.16 -10.40
C SER A 287 21.26 -10.06 -10.23
N CYS A 288 20.86 -8.81 -9.99
CA CYS A 288 21.81 -7.71 -9.75
C CYS A 288 22.65 -7.91 -8.49
N ARG A 289 22.08 -8.44 -7.40
CA ARG A 289 22.83 -8.75 -6.17
C ARG A 289 23.84 -9.87 -6.37
N LEU A 290 23.46 -10.92 -7.09
CA LEU A 290 24.37 -12.02 -7.44
C LEU A 290 25.50 -11.52 -8.34
N ALA A 291 25.21 -10.69 -9.35
CA ALA A 291 26.22 -10.09 -10.21
C ALA A 291 27.21 -9.20 -9.44
N TYR A 292 26.73 -8.43 -8.46
CA TYR A 292 27.57 -7.59 -7.61
C TYR A 292 28.47 -8.43 -6.69
N LEU A 293 27.93 -9.48 -6.06
CA LEU A 293 28.71 -10.41 -5.23
C LEU A 293 29.76 -11.15 -6.06
N PHE A 294 29.41 -11.58 -7.28
CA PHE A 294 30.37 -12.23 -8.20
C PHE A 294 31.49 -11.30 -8.64
N ARG A 295 31.22 -10.00 -8.75
CA ARG A 295 32.23 -8.98 -9.05
C ARG A 295 33.16 -8.73 -7.88
N LEU A 296 32.63 -8.71 -6.65
CA LEU A 296 33.44 -8.56 -5.43
C LEU A 296 34.33 -9.78 -5.16
N LEU A 297 33.83 -10.99 -5.42
CA LEU A 297 34.59 -12.23 -5.28
C LEU A 297 35.70 -12.42 -6.34
N LYS A 298 35.67 -11.67 -7.44
CA LYS A 298 36.72 -11.67 -8.48
C LYS A 298 37.83 -10.64 -8.25
N VAL A 299 37.68 -9.77 -7.26
CA VAL A 299 38.62 -8.68 -6.93
C VAL A 299 39.50 -9.04 -5.71
N VAL A 300 39.25 -10.19 -5.07
CA VAL A 300 40.11 -10.83 -4.06
C VAL A 300 40.86 -11.97 -4.71
#